data_AF-A0A3D0MYD0-F1
#
_entry.id   AF-A0A3D0MYD0-F1
#
_cell.length_a   1.000
_cell.length_b   1.000
_cell.length_c   1.000
_cell.angle_alpha   90.00
_cell.angle_beta   90.00
_cell.angle_gamma   90.00
#
_symmetry.space_group_name_H-M   'P 1'
#
loop_
_entity.id
_entity.type
_entity.pdbx_description
1 polymer ?
#
loop_
_entity_poly.entity_id
_entity_poly.type
_entity_poly.pdbx_seq_one_letter_code
_entity_poly.pdbx_strand_id
1 'polypeptide(L)'
;MKHIISLVFLALLFSSCSDSPVSPVAENQNPVSNTFRNQDLRNNSNFILKTNQILELKIDNEILSNVNQNDLITTLKIKSDKDGAYELDIKDEKIFIGIYDESGNQIVSTQSDNSVSSVYLSKENIYQIEIRKGKNSNLKLNDLIYIRLNSHGEGEEDNISISVNSCEDCVFNNTSFSGQLNSVSYNRSKFSLCYFSNLSTNNCSYDSVSITNSEIISSDFLSTSFENINFSYTNFDAAKFELCSFENGKLNSGFLLRVSFIVNNMSHLLMNNVNFGIISVYSSNLNYAKIASQSLSYASDDIIFSNSDFSNAQISNINLTNSTLTGSNFKESDFTGSNLSGANIQGARFFNTNLNNVNFCGVKGTPFIFKGVSQYGTKCPYKQ
;
A
#
# COMPACT_ATOMS: atom_id res chain seq x y z
N MET A 1 -72.46 13.20 -17.20
CA MET A 1 -72.76 12.38 -15.99
C MET A 1 -71.51 11.57 -15.70
N LYS A 2 -70.71 11.74 -14.64
CA LYS A 2 -70.78 12.50 -13.39
C LYS A 2 -69.37 13.06 -13.10
N HIS A 3 -69.33 14.32 -12.64
CA HIS A 3 -68.37 15.09 -11.80
C HIS A 3 -66.84 14.84 -11.90
N ILE A 4 -65.92 15.78 -12.22
CA ILE A 4 -65.63 17.20 -11.86
C ILE A 4 -64.79 17.37 -10.55
N ILE A 5 -63.65 18.11 -10.70
CA ILE A 5 -62.78 18.85 -9.73
C ILE A 5 -61.85 18.00 -8.83
N SER A 6 -60.63 18.37 -8.44
CA SER A 6 -59.54 19.33 -8.79
C SER A 6 -58.45 19.11 -7.72
N LEU A 7 -57.22 19.58 -7.98
CA LEU A 7 -55.98 19.64 -7.16
C LEU A 7 -56.06 19.42 -5.63
N VAL A 8 -55.03 18.77 -5.05
CA VAL A 8 -53.99 19.35 -4.14
C VAL A 8 -52.98 18.27 -3.68
N PHE A 9 -51.70 18.64 -3.64
CA PHE A 9 -50.54 17.98 -3.02
C PHE A 9 -50.78 17.47 -1.58
N LEU A 10 -50.39 16.21 -1.25
CA LEU A 10 -49.62 15.88 -0.02
C LEU A 10 -49.14 14.42 0.02
N ALA A 11 -47.83 14.27 0.18
CA ALA A 11 -47.06 13.31 0.99
C ALA A 11 -47.53 11.84 1.22
N LEU A 12 -46.50 10.97 1.17
CA LEU A 12 -46.34 9.67 1.85
C LEU A 12 -47.08 8.47 1.24
N LEU A 13 -46.28 7.51 0.74
CA LEU A 13 -46.35 6.07 1.09
C LEU A 13 -45.19 5.33 0.40
N PHE A 14 -43.95 5.58 0.85
CA PHE A 14 -42.94 4.52 0.89
C PHE A 14 -43.07 3.87 2.27
N SER A 15 -43.73 2.72 2.34
CA SER A 15 -43.72 1.86 3.53
C SER A 15 -43.56 0.41 3.10
N SER A 16 -42.32 -0.04 3.04
CA SER A 16 -41.94 -1.34 3.59
C SER A 16 -40.47 -1.26 4.00
N CYS A 17 -40.25 -0.72 5.21
CA CYS A 17 -39.06 -1.02 5.99
C CYS A 17 -38.96 -2.54 6.14
N SER A 18 -37.84 -3.12 5.72
CA SER A 18 -37.36 -4.35 6.33
C SER A 18 -36.45 -3.92 7.48
N ASP A 19 -37.04 -3.83 8.67
CA ASP A 19 -36.33 -3.73 9.93
C ASP A 19 -35.49 -5.01 10.10
N SER A 20 -34.25 -4.97 9.64
CA SER A 20 -33.21 -5.81 10.22
C SER A 20 -32.85 -5.20 11.58
N PRO A 21 -32.71 -6.00 12.65
CA PRO A 21 -32.46 -5.46 13.98
C PRO A 21 -31.13 -4.70 13.96
N VAL A 22 -31.23 -3.38 14.13
CA VAL A 22 -30.09 -2.50 14.42
C VAL A 22 -29.45 -3.04 15.70
N SER A 23 -28.35 -3.76 15.54
CA SER A 23 -27.43 -4.03 16.64
C SER A 23 -27.07 -2.68 17.26
N PRO A 24 -26.99 -2.56 18.59
CA PRO A 24 -26.63 -1.30 19.21
C PRO A 24 -25.34 -0.82 18.56
N VAL A 25 -25.41 0.36 17.95
CA VAL A 25 -24.25 1.10 17.47
C VAL A 25 -23.42 1.34 18.72
N ALA A 26 -22.48 0.43 19.00
CA ALA A 26 -21.30 0.80 19.75
C ALA A 26 -20.80 2.05 19.03
N GLU A 27 -20.62 3.14 19.76
CA GLU A 27 -19.86 4.28 19.27
C GLU A 27 -18.51 3.73 18.81
N ASN A 28 -18.43 3.36 17.54
CA ASN A 28 -17.20 3.04 16.85
C ASN A 28 -16.50 4.39 16.79
N GLN A 29 -15.81 4.74 17.88
CA GLN A 29 -14.69 5.63 17.76
C GLN A 29 -13.77 4.94 16.76
N ASN A 30 -13.78 5.43 15.52
CA ASN A 30 -12.81 5.00 14.53
C ASN A 30 -11.45 4.99 15.22
N PRO A 31 -10.71 3.87 15.16
CA PRO A 31 -9.48 3.72 15.93
C PRO A 31 -8.60 4.93 15.67
N VAL A 32 -8.21 5.67 16.71
CA VAL A 32 -7.47 6.91 16.52
C VAL A 32 -6.14 6.61 15.83
N SER A 33 -5.81 7.36 14.76
CA SER A 33 -4.52 7.26 14.08
C SER A 33 -3.39 7.37 15.10
N ASN A 34 -2.38 6.50 15.01
CA ASN A 34 -1.17 6.62 15.82
C ASN A 34 -0.10 7.51 15.17
N THR A 35 -0.40 8.07 13.99
CA THR A 35 0.50 8.94 13.24
C THR A 35 0.07 10.39 13.37
N PHE A 36 1.03 11.26 13.69
CA PHE A 36 0.92 12.70 13.75
C PHE A 36 1.81 13.34 12.67
N ARG A 37 1.42 14.52 12.19
CA ARG A 37 2.05 15.23 11.08
C ARG A 37 2.31 16.71 11.42
N ASN A 38 2.92 17.45 10.52
CA ASN A 38 3.23 18.88 10.72
C ASN A 38 2.04 19.72 11.21
N GLN A 39 0.82 19.41 10.73
CA GLN A 39 -0.38 20.17 11.09
C GLN A 39 -0.77 19.97 12.56
N ASP A 40 -0.51 18.80 13.14
CA ASP A 40 -0.83 18.51 14.53
C ASP A 40 0.03 19.36 15.48
N LEU A 41 1.30 19.57 15.13
CA LEU A 41 2.18 20.47 15.85
C LEU A 41 1.75 21.95 15.71
N ARG A 42 1.31 22.36 14.52
CA ARG A 42 0.81 23.72 14.27
C ARG A 42 -0.46 24.01 15.09
N ASN A 43 -1.36 23.04 15.14
CA ASN A 43 -2.62 23.17 15.86
C ASN A 43 -2.45 23.02 17.37
N ASN A 44 -1.39 22.37 17.83
CA ASN A 44 -1.11 22.13 19.24
C ASN A 44 0.38 22.21 19.55
N SER A 45 0.84 23.41 19.97
CA SER A 45 2.23 23.65 20.38
C SER A 45 2.65 22.87 21.65
N ASN A 46 1.70 22.29 22.38
CA ASN A 46 1.94 21.44 23.53
C ASN A 46 1.71 19.95 23.23
N PHE A 47 1.73 19.57 21.95
CA PHE A 47 1.65 18.17 21.55
C PHE A 47 2.79 17.36 22.18
N ILE A 48 2.44 16.22 22.78
CA ILE A 48 3.37 15.28 23.41
C ILE A 48 3.28 13.95 22.65
N LEU A 49 4.38 13.54 22.03
CA LEU A 49 4.51 12.22 21.42
C LEU A 49 4.73 11.16 22.50
N LYS A 50 3.83 10.18 22.60
CA LYS A 50 3.90 9.06 23.54
C LYS A 50 4.48 7.80 22.91
N THR A 51 4.70 6.75 23.70
CA THR A 51 5.21 5.49 23.16
C THR A 51 4.27 4.92 22.08
N ASN A 52 4.85 4.28 21.07
CA ASN A 52 4.16 3.68 19.91
C ASN A 52 3.38 4.66 19.01
N GLN A 53 3.48 5.96 19.26
CA GLN A 53 3.04 6.98 18.32
C GLN A 53 4.18 7.33 17.36
N ILE A 54 3.80 7.68 16.13
CA ILE A 54 4.73 8.08 15.07
C ILE A 54 4.50 9.54 14.77
N LEU A 55 5.57 10.33 14.76
CA LEU A 55 5.53 11.66 14.16
C LEU A 55 6.20 11.60 12.78
N GLU A 56 5.45 11.92 11.73
CA GLU A 56 5.93 12.11 10.37
C GLU A 56 6.05 13.60 10.07
N LEU A 57 7.26 14.13 10.10
CA LEU A 57 7.56 15.52 9.79
C LEU A 57 7.96 15.66 8.33
N LYS A 58 7.18 16.40 7.56
CA LYS A 58 7.54 16.81 6.22
C LYS A 58 8.39 18.08 6.28
N ILE A 59 9.57 18.07 5.66
CA ILE A 59 10.38 19.28 5.53
C ILE A 59 9.66 20.24 4.57
N ASP A 60 9.12 21.32 5.12
CA ASP A 60 8.45 22.39 4.39
C ASP A 60 9.09 23.75 4.71
N ASN A 61 8.72 24.80 3.97
CA ASN A 61 9.31 26.13 4.14
C ASN A 61 9.00 26.76 5.52
N GLU A 62 7.91 26.34 6.18
CA GLU A 62 7.52 26.89 7.49
C GLU A 62 8.35 26.27 8.61
N ILE A 63 8.53 24.94 8.59
CA ILE A 63 9.43 24.21 9.48
C ILE A 63 10.88 24.66 9.30
N LEU A 64 11.27 25.06 8.09
CA LEU A 64 12.60 25.61 7.78
C LEU A 64 12.78 27.11 8.11
N SER A 65 11.77 27.86 8.57
CA SER A 65 11.75 29.33 8.41
C SER A 65 12.54 30.20 9.40
N ASN A 66 13.20 29.66 10.44
CA ASN A 66 14.02 30.47 11.37
C ASN A 66 15.49 30.66 10.92
N VAL A 67 15.73 30.76 9.62
CA VAL A 67 17.07 30.80 9.05
C VAL A 67 17.47 32.23 8.73
N ASN A 68 18.06 32.91 9.71
CA ASN A 68 19.20 33.78 9.38
C ASN A 68 20.55 33.05 9.58
N GLN A 69 20.59 31.87 10.20
CA GLN A 69 21.78 31.02 10.30
C GLN A 69 21.37 29.55 10.55
N ASN A 70 21.24 28.73 9.49
CA ASN A 70 21.29 27.25 9.40
C ASN A 70 20.77 26.30 10.52
N ASP A 71 20.10 26.75 11.59
CA ASP A 71 19.74 25.94 12.74
C ASP A 71 18.28 26.20 13.19
N LEU A 72 17.36 25.35 12.72
CA LEU A 72 16.30 24.66 13.47
C LEU A 72 15.51 23.77 12.49
N ILE A 73 15.07 22.59 12.90
CA ILE A 73 14.05 21.81 12.16
C ILE A 73 12.72 21.89 12.92
N THR A 74 12.64 21.53 14.20
CA THR A 74 11.47 21.81 15.06
C THR A 74 11.79 21.38 16.50
N THR A 75 10.96 21.77 17.47
CA THR A 75 10.98 21.22 18.84
C THR A 75 9.71 20.40 19.08
N LEU A 76 9.88 19.19 19.58
CA LEU A 76 8.80 18.26 19.92
C LEU A 76 8.89 17.88 21.39
N LYS A 77 7.74 17.80 22.08
CA LYS A 77 7.70 17.20 23.42
C LYS A 77 7.46 15.70 23.30
N ILE A 78 8.19 14.91 24.08
CA ILE A 78 8.00 13.46 24.20
C ILE A 78 7.73 13.09 25.66
N LYS A 79 7.02 11.99 25.86
CA LYS A 79 6.83 11.41 27.20
C LYS A 79 6.89 9.89 27.12
N SER A 80 7.75 9.27 27.94
CA SER A 80 7.75 7.82 28.09
C SER A 80 6.62 7.36 29.00
N ASP A 81 6.10 6.17 28.73
CA ASP A 81 5.04 5.57 29.55
C ASP A 81 5.61 4.70 30.69
N LYS A 82 6.94 4.52 30.73
CA LYS A 82 7.68 3.82 31.79
C LYS A 82 9.03 4.48 32.05
N ASP A 83 9.57 4.24 33.24
CA ASP A 83 10.94 4.63 33.58
C ASP A 83 11.92 3.62 32.94
N GLY A 84 12.98 4.10 32.30
CA GLY A 84 13.95 3.21 31.67
C GLY A 84 15.01 3.90 30.83
N ALA A 85 16.00 3.12 30.41
CA ALA A 85 17.00 3.52 29.42
C ALA A 85 16.45 3.26 28.01
N TYR A 86 16.57 4.27 27.14
CA TYR A 86 16.19 4.22 25.74
C TYR A 86 17.43 4.39 24.88
N GLU A 87 17.68 3.46 23.97
CA GLU A 87 18.70 3.61 22.93
C GLU A 87 18.32 4.73 21.95
N LEU A 88 19.30 5.47 21.45
CA LEU A 88 19.07 6.49 20.42
C LEU A 88 19.44 5.90 19.06
N ASP A 89 18.44 5.44 18.32
CA ASP A 89 18.63 4.90 16.96
C ASP A 89 18.41 6.01 15.92
N ILE A 90 19.48 6.75 15.64
CA ILE A 90 19.49 7.83 14.65
C ILE A 90 20.11 7.31 13.36
N LYS A 91 19.27 6.96 12.39
CA LYS A 91 19.68 6.37 11.11
C LYS A 91 19.90 7.41 10.02
N ASP A 92 20.58 8.52 10.34
CA ASP A 92 21.06 9.46 9.31
C ASP A 92 22.13 10.43 9.84
N GLU A 93 23.25 10.57 9.13
CA GLU A 93 24.31 11.55 9.40
C GLU A 93 23.87 13.01 9.12
N LYS A 94 22.63 13.20 8.63
CA LYS A 94 22.15 14.47 8.06
C LYS A 94 21.45 15.42 9.04
N ILE A 95 21.22 15.05 10.29
CA ILE A 95 20.56 15.90 11.29
C ILE A 95 21.25 15.83 12.66
N PHE A 96 21.19 16.94 13.41
CA PHE A 96 21.58 16.99 14.80
C PHE A 96 20.37 16.81 15.70
N ILE A 97 20.53 16.06 16.79
CA ILE A 97 19.48 15.83 17.78
C ILE A 97 19.96 16.32 19.15
N GLY A 98 19.16 17.18 19.77
CA GLY A 98 19.29 17.55 21.17
C GLY A 98 18.09 17.03 21.97
N ILE A 99 18.33 16.44 23.13
CA ILE A 99 17.25 16.12 24.09
C ILE A 99 17.46 16.94 25.35
N TYR A 100 16.41 17.59 25.81
CA TYR A 100 16.39 18.48 26.96
C TYR A 100 15.35 18.01 27.98
N ASP A 101 15.65 18.18 29.27
CA ASP A 101 14.71 17.97 30.36
C ASP A 101 13.70 19.14 30.50
N GLU A 102 12.76 19.05 31.45
CA GLU A 102 11.76 20.09 31.71
C GLU A 102 12.36 21.43 32.16
N SER A 103 13.56 21.40 32.74
CA SER A 103 14.27 22.61 33.19
C SER A 103 15.09 23.25 32.05
N GLY A 104 15.10 22.64 30.86
CA GLY A 104 15.87 23.09 29.71
C GLY A 104 17.33 22.67 29.73
N ASN A 105 17.74 21.76 30.63
CA ASN A 105 19.09 21.23 30.62
C ASN A 105 19.21 20.17 29.52
N GLN A 106 20.28 20.28 28.73
CA GLN A 106 20.58 19.29 27.71
C GLN A 106 21.06 17.99 28.37
N ILE A 107 20.33 16.90 28.14
CA ILE A 107 20.67 15.56 28.64
C ILE A 107 21.32 14.70 27.55
N VAL A 108 21.11 15.04 26.28
CA VAL A 108 21.73 14.38 25.12
C VAL A 108 22.03 15.42 24.05
N SER A 109 23.20 15.30 23.43
CA SER A 109 23.52 15.96 22.17
C SER A 109 24.23 14.96 21.25
N THR A 110 23.71 14.75 20.05
CA THR A 110 24.44 14.01 19.02
C THR A 110 25.10 15.01 18.08
N GLN A 111 26.42 14.92 17.92
CA GLN A 111 27.10 15.43 16.72
C GLN A 111 27.25 14.27 15.74
N SER A 112 27.39 14.58 14.45
CA SER A 112 27.33 13.65 13.31
C SER A 112 28.35 12.50 13.31
N ASP A 113 29.09 12.28 14.40
CA ASP A 113 29.89 11.09 14.65
C ASP A 113 29.88 10.77 16.16
N ASN A 114 29.19 9.69 16.52
CA ASN A 114 29.36 8.85 17.71
C ASN A 114 29.60 9.53 19.07
N SER A 115 28.59 9.50 19.96
CA SER A 115 28.71 8.89 21.31
C SER A 115 27.56 9.29 22.26
N VAL A 116 26.31 9.00 21.91
CA VAL A 116 25.28 8.77 22.94
C VAL A 116 24.46 7.56 22.52
N SER A 117 24.70 6.43 23.17
CA SER A 117 24.00 5.18 22.90
C SER A 117 22.73 5.02 23.71
N SER A 118 22.47 5.87 24.71
CA SER A 118 21.28 5.73 25.55
C SER A 118 20.92 7.01 26.32
N VAL A 119 19.63 7.22 26.57
CA VAL A 119 19.09 8.25 27.46
C VAL A 119 18.13 7.62 28.47
N TYR A 120 18.21 8.01 29.74
CA TYR A 120 17.24 7.58 30.73
C TYR A 120 16.05 8.54 30.76
N LEU A 121 14.85 8.01 30.50
CA LEU A 121 13.60 8.78 30.56
C LEU A 121 12.75 8.29 31.74
N SER A 122 12.24 9.24 32.53
CA SER A 122 11.25 8.96 33.56
C SER A 122 9.85 9.20 33.06
N LYS A 123 8.92 8.31 33.43
CA LYS A 123 7.50 8.40 33.07
C LYS A 123 6.79 9.62 33.66
N GLU A 124 7.37 10.26 34.68
CA GLU A 124 6.75 11.44 35.31
C GLU A 124 7.09 12.72 34.53
N ASN A 125 8.22 12.74 33.83
CA ASN A 125 8.76 13.92 33.17
C ASN A 125 8.35 14.03 31.69
N ILE A 126 8.38 15.24 31.17
CA ILE A 126 8.28 15.57 29.75
C ILE A 126 9.64 16.01 29.24
N TYR A 127 10.06 15.48 28.10
CA TYR A 127 11.33 15.84 27.48
C TYR A 127 11.10 16.59 26.18
N GLN A 128 12.06 17.39 25.76
CA GLN A 128 12.02 18.09 24.48
C GLN A 128 13.08 17.51 23.55
N ILE A 129 12.65 17.05 22.37
CA ILE A 129 13.54 16.73 21.25
C ILE A 129 13.64 17.97 20.38
N GLU A 130 14.86 18.42 20.17
CA GLU A 130 15.21 19.42 19.18
C GLU A 130 15.92 18.75 18.02
N ILE A 131 15.45 19.03 16.81
CA ILE A 131 16.05 18.54 15.58
C ILE A 131 16.64 19.75 14.87
N ARG A 132 17.88 19.66 14.39
CA ARG A 132 18.52 20.70 13.60
C ARG A 132 19.12 20.15 12.32
N LYS A 133 19.07 20.96 11.26
CA LYS A 133 19.68 20.61 9.98
C LYS A 133 21.18 20.74 10.11
N GLY A 134 21.93 19.69 9.80
CA GLY A 134 23.39 19.77 9.82
C GLY A 134 23.94 20.75 8.78
N LYS A 135 25.08 21.39 9.07
CA LYS A 135 25.73 22.36 8.15
C LYS A 135 26.03 21.78 6.76
N ASN A 136 26.26 20.46 6.67
CA ASN A 136 26.50 19.72 5.42
C ASN A 136 25.32 18.82 5.03
N SER A 137 24.14 19.05 5.61
CA SER A 137 22.97 18.22 5.37
C SER A 137 22.38 18.43 3.99
N ASN A 138 22.22 17.33 3.25
CA ASN A 138 21.56 17.30 1.94
C ASN A 138 20.03 17.24 2.02
N LEU A 139 19.42 17.47 3.20
CA LEU A 139 17.97 17.52 3.35
C LEU A 139 17.32 18.54 2.41
N LYS A 140 16.31 18.07 1.68
CA LYS A 140 15.55 18.81 0.65
C LYS A 140 14.14 19.09 1.12
N LEU A 141 13.50 20.04 0.45
CA LEU A 141 12.07 20.27 0.58
C LEU A 141 11.31 18.98 0.21
N ASN A 142 10.32 18.62 1.01
CA ASN A 142 9.50 17.41 0.96
C ASN A 142 10.15 16.11 1.47
N ASP A 143 11.41 16.12 1.92
CA ASP A 143 11.92 14.99 2.69
C ASP A 143 11.07 14.79 3.95
N LEU A 144 10.95 13.55 4.41
CA LEU A 144 10.22 13.17 5.62
C LEU A 144 11.21 12.83 6.73
N ILE A 145 10.87 13.16 7.98
CA ILE A 145 11.56 12.72 9.18
C ILE A 145 10.55 11.95 10.02
N TYR A 146 10.84 10.69 10.30
CA TYR A 146 10.08 9.85 11.18
C TYR A 146 10.70 9.88 12.58
N ILE A 147 9.87 10.09 13.60
CA ILE A 147 10.28 10.05 15.01
C ILE A 147 9.34 9.15 15.77
N ARG A 148 9.91 8.25 16.58
CA ARG A 148 9.17 7.22 17.31
C ARG A 148 9.80 6.99 18.66
N LEU A 149 8.97 6.85 19.68
CA LEU A 149 9.40 6.29 20.96
C LEU A 149 8.89 4.85 21.03
N ASN A 150 9.80 3.89 20.85
CA ASN A 150 9.48 2.47 20.88
C ASN A 150 9.69 1.95 22.29
N SER A 151 8.63 1.36 22.84
CA SER A 151 8.68 0.65 24.11
C SER A 151 8.44 -0.82 23.84
N HIS A 152 9.43 -1.64 24.16
CA HIS A 152 9.39 -3.07 24.01
C HIS A 152 9.08 -3.77 25.35
N GLY A 153 8.73 -5.06 25.27
CA GLY A 153 8.46 -5.92 26.43
C GLY A 153 9.75 -6.38 27.14
N GLU A 154 9.62 -7.28 28.12
CA GLU A 154 10.80 -7.86 28.80
C GLU A 154 11.74 -8.54 27.79
N GLY A 155 13.01 -8.12 27.77
CA GLY A 155 14.07 -8.75 26.96
C GLY A 155 14.42 -8.04 25.64
N GLU A 156 13.75 -6.94 25.30
CA GLU A 156 14.07 -6.08 24.15
C GLU A 156 14.40 -4.66 24.62
N GLU A 157 15.33 -3.98 23.94
CA GLU A 157 15.75 -2.63 24.29
C GLU A 157 14.78 -1.58 23.74
N ASP A 158 14.29 -0.69 24.62
CA ASP A 158 13.51 0.46 24.20
C ASP A 158 14.39 1.43 23.42
N ASN A 159 13.81 2.14 22.45
CA ASN A 159 14.58 3.12 21.70
C ASN A 159 13.76 4.34 21.28
N ILE A 160 14.46 5.45 21.03
CA ILE A 160 13.96 6.58 20.26
C ILE A 160 14.54 6.42 18.86
N SER A 161 13.67 6.15 17.88
CA SER A 161 14.05 5.98 16.49
C SER A 161 13.79 7.27 15.72
N ILE A 162 14.83 7.79 15.05
CA ILE A 162 14.75 8.97 14.19
C ILE A 162 15.37 8.64 12.84
N SER A 163 14.63 8.83 11.76
CA SER A 163 15.05 8.42 10.42
C SER A 163 14.53 9.37 9.34
N VAL A 164 15.33 9.61 8.30
CA VAL A 164 14.95 10.49 7.17
C VAL A 164 14.54 9.65 5.98
N ASN A 165 13.39 9.96 5.39
CA ASN A 165 12.76 9.27 4.26
C ASN A 165 12.63 7.75 4.44
N SER A 166 12.90 7.23 5.63
CA SER A 166 12.95 5.81 5.90
C SER A 166 12.19 5.53 7.18
N CYS A 167 11.35 4.51 7.17
CA CYS A 167 10.70 3.98 8.37
C CYS A 167 10.91 2.47 8.42
N GLU A 168 11.60 2.02 9.45
CA GLU A 168 11.90 0.61 9.67
C GLU A 168 11.12 0.09 10.87
N ASP A 169 10.49 -1.08 10.70
CA ASP A 169 9.66 -1.71 11.73
C ASP A 169 8.57 -0.76 12.29
N CYS A 170 8.05 0.12 11.42
CA CYS A 170 7.00 1.07 11.77
C CYS A 170 5.63 0.43 11.66
N VAL A 171 4.72 0.79 12.58
CA VAL A 171 3.33 0.32 12.55
C VAL A 171 2.42 1.52 12.38
N PHE A 172 1.79 1.64 11.22
CA PHE A 172 0.81 2.66 10.90
C PHE A 172 -0.59 2.06 11.03
N ASN A 173 -1.43 2.67 11.88
CA ASN A 173 -2.81 2.25 12.09
C ASN A 173 -3.76 3.39 11.77
N ASN A 174 -4.81 3.10 11.01
CA ASN A 174 -5.83 4.07 10.61
C ASN A 174 -5.25 5.40 10.11
N THR A 175 -4.16 5.32 9.35
CA THR A 175 -3.42 6.49 8.87
C THR A 175 -3.72 6.71 7.39
N SER A 176 -4.00 7.97 7.05
CA SER A 176 -4.17 8.39 5.66
C SER A 176 -2.85 8.85 5.05
N PHE A 177 -2.59 8.45 3.81
CA PHE A 177 -1.45 8.84 2.99
C PHE A 177 -1.95 9.45 1.69
N SER A 178 -1.46 10.65 1.37
CA SER A 178 -1.88 11.42 0.20
C SER A 178 -0.78 12.37 -0.24
N GLY A 179 -0.85 12.85 -1.48
CA GLY A 179 0.13 13.81 -2.02
C GLY A 179 1.29 13.11 -2.71
N GLN A 180 2.50 13.68 -2.65
CA GLN A 180 3.68 13.18 -3.36
C GLN A 180 4.74 12.67 -2.39
N LEU A 181 5.21 11.44 -2.61
CA LEU A 181 6.35 10.84 -1.93
C LEU A 181 7.44 10.51 -2.95
N ASN A 182 8.66 10.94 -2.67
CA ASN A 182 9.80 10.68 -3.53
C ASN A 182 10.90 10.04 -2.71
N SER A 183 11.42 8.89 -3.17
CA SER A 183 12.56 8.23 -2.52
C SER A 183 12.34 7.87 -1.04
N VAL A 184 11.09 7.55 -0.68
CA VAL A 184 10.74 7.07 0.66
C VAL A 184 10.86 5.54 0.71
N SER A 185 11.46 5.03 1.77
CA SER A 185 11.62 3.60 2.03
C SER A 185 10.89 3.18 3.31
N TYR A 186 10.03 2.19 3.18
CA TYR A 186 9.45 1.49 4.31
C TYR A 186 9.99 0.07 4.31
N ASN A 187 10.60 -0.36 5.42
CA ASN A 187 11.17 -1.70 5.55
C ASN A 187 10.51 -2.42 6.73
N ARG A 188 10.05 -3.67 6.52
CA ARG A 188 9.37 -4.53 7.53
C ARG A 188 8.21 -3.85 8.27
N SER A 189 7.69 -2.79 7.69
CA SER A 189 6.66 -1.95 8.30
C SER A 189 5.27 -2.52 8.06
N LYS A 190 4.32 -2.17 8.92
CA LYS A 190 2.93 -2.63 8.88
C LYS A 190 2.00 -1.44 8.73
N PHE A 191 1.04 -1.56 7.83
CA PHE A 191 -0.03 -0.60 7.58
C PHE A 191 -1.35 -1.36 7.70
N SER A 192 -2.16 -0.97 8.69
CA SER A 192 -3.43 -1.61 8.97
C SER A 192 -4.54 -0.57 8.98
N LEU A 193 -5.63 -0.85 8.25
CA LEU A 193 -6.75 0.08 8.11
C LEU A 193 -6.30 1.43 7.53
N CYS A 194 -5.26 1.44 6.70
CA CYS A 194 -4.69 2.66 6.13
C CYS A 194 -5.39 3.04 4.83
N TYR A 195 -5.42 4.34 4.55
CA TYR A 195 -6.05 4.91 3.36
C TYR A 195 -5.02 5.63 2.51
N PHE A 196 -4.67 5.08 1.36
CA PHE A 196 -3.79 5.68 0.38
C PHE A 196 -4.65 6.29 -0.71
N SER A 197 -4.84 7.61 -0.69
CA SER A 197 -5.77 8.31 -1.58
C SER A 197 -5.09 9.46 -2.29
N ASN A 198 -5.18 9.48 -3.63
CA ASN A 198 -4.49 10.47 -4.45
C ASN A 198 -3.00 10.57 -4.09
N LEU A 199 -2.40 9.42 -3.79
CA LEU A 199 -0.98 9.30 -3.49
C LEU A 199 -0.23 9.10 -4.81
N SER A 200 0.81 9.89 -5.01
CA SER A 200 1.78 9.71 -6.08
C SER A 200 3.12 9.36 -5.47
N THR A 201 3.70 8.24 -5.90
CA THR A 201 5.03 7.82 -5.46
C THR A 201 6.00 7.76 -6.63
N ASN A 202 7.25 8.13 -6.37
CA ASN A 202 8.35 8.01 -7.32
C ASN A 202 9.58 7.46 -6.62
N ASN A 203 10.18 6.40 -7.18
CA ASN A 203 11.40 5.77 -6.66
C ASN A 203 11.30 5.40 -5.18
N CYS A 204 10.12 4.97 -4.73
CA CYS A 204 9.89 4.54 -3.35
C CYS A 204 10.14 3.03 -3.18
N SER A 205 10.28 2.58 -1.94
CA SER A 205 10.49 1.17 -1.61
C SER A 205 9.62 0.75 -0.44
N TYR A 206 8.97 -0.40 -0.56
CA TYR A 206 8.14 -1.07 0.44
C TYR A 206 8.62 -2.51 0.55
N ASP A 207 9.81 -2.72 1.10
CA ASP A 207 10.43 -4.03 1.21
C ASP A 207 9.93 -4.78 2.45
N SER A 208 9.40 -5.98 2.22
CA SER A 208 8.88 -6.87 3.28
C SER A 208 7.80 -6.18 4.13
N VAL A 209 7.06 -5.27 3.51
CA VAL A 209 6.00 -4.48 4.14
C VAL A 209 4.68 -5.23 4.09
N SER A 210 3.83 -5.04 5.11
CA SER A 210 2.46 -5.54 5.11
C SER A 210 1.48 -4.37 5.07
N ILE A 211 0.72 -4.22 4.00
CA ILE A 211 -0.40 -3.27 3.87
C ILE A 211 -1.68 -4.08 3.78
N THR A 212 -2.37 -4.25 4.90
CA THR A 212 -3.53 -5.16 5.02
C THR A 212 -4.78 -4.44 5.47
N ASN A 213 -5.94 -4.93 5.06
CA ASN A 213 -7.24 -4.32 5.39
C ASN A 213 -7.25 -2.82 5.06
N SER A 214 -6.60 -2.44 3.98
CA SER A 214 -6.33 -1.05 3.62
C SER A 214 -6.94 -0.73 2.26
N GLU A 215 -6.95 0.55 1.92
CA GLU A 215 -7.50 1.04 0.65
C GLU A 215 -6.44 1.83 -0.12
N ILE A 216 -6.27 1.50 -1.40
CA ILE A 216 -5.39 2.20 -2.34
C ILE A 216 -6.27 2.72 -3.48
N ILE A 217 -6.63 3.99 -3.39
CA ILE A 217 -7.65 4.60 -4.22
C ILE A 217 -7.04 5.76 -5.02
N SER A 218 -7.27 5.77 -6.33
CA SER A 218 -6.85 6.84 -7.24
C SER A 218 -5.38 7.23 -7.07
N SER A 219 -4.51 6.25 -6.84
CA SER A 219 -3.11 6.46 -6.50
C SER A 219 -2.19 5.96 -7.62
N ASP A 220 -1.15 6.73 -7.91
CA ASP A 220 -0.21 6.49 -8.99
C ASP A 220 1.17 6.13 -8.41
N PHE A 221 1.68 4.96 -8.77
CA PHE A 221 2.98 4.46 -8.33
C PHE A 221 3.91 4.32 -9.51
N LEU A 222 5.03 5.04 -9.46
CA LEU A 222 6.06 5.03 -10.50
C LEU A 222 7.38 4.55 -9.92
N SER A 223 8.01 3.59 -10.59
CA SER A 223 9.34 3.08 -10.22
C SER A 223 9.43 2.68 -8.74
N THR A 224 8.35 2.12 -8.19
CA THR A 224 8.25 1.79 -6.76
C THR A 224 8.42 0.29 -6.56
N SER A 225 9.29 -0.10 -5.62
CA SER A 225 9.48 -1.49 -5.25
C SER A 225 8.50 -1.89 -4.14
N PHE A 226 7.79 -2.98 -4.35
CA PHE A 226 6.93 -3.68 -3.40
C PHE A 226 7.41 -5.14 -3.27
N GLU A 227 8.71 -5.36 -3.20
CA GLU A 227 9.28 -6.68 -3.00
C GLU A 227 8.82 -7.29 -1.67
N ASN A 228 8.41 -8.56 -1.71
CA ASN A 228 7.89 -9.30 -0.56
C ASN A 228 6.67 -8.65 0.11
N ILE A 229 5.96 -7.77 -0.59
CA ILE A 229 4.81 -7.05 -0.05
C ILE A 229 3.67 -8.01 0.30
N ASN A 230 2.96 -7.70 1.38
CA ASN A 230 1.69 -8.31 1.69
C ASN A 230 0.55 -7.29 1.59
N PHE A 231 -0.19 -7.37 0.49
CA PHE A 231 -1.43 -6.62 0.21
C PHE A 231 -2.71 -7.43 0.48
N SER A 232 -2.66 -8.43 1.36
CA SER A 232 -3.84 -9.26 1.61
C SER A 232 -5.00 -8.43 2.18
N TYR A 233 -6.21 -8.67 1.68
CA TYR A 233 -7.43 -7.95 2.04
C TYR A 233 -7.39 -6.43 1.74
N THR A 234 -6.55 -6.01 0.79
CA THR A 234 -6.45 -4.61 0.38
C THR A 234 -7.29 -4.35 -0.87
N ASN A 235 -8.01 -3.23 -0.85
CA ASN A 235 -8.84 -2.78 -1.95
C ASN A 235 -8.05 -1.80 -2.82
N PHE A 236 -8.00 -2.07 -4.11
CA PHE A 236 -7.42 -1.19 -5.10
C PHE A 236 -8.54 -0.69 -6.00
N ASP A 237 -8.67 0.62 -6.09
CA ASP A 237 -9.62 1.25 -7.01
C ASP A 237 -8.96 2.39 -7.76
N ALA A 238 -9.02 2.35 -9.10
CA ALA A 238 -8.41 3.36 -9.96
C ALA A 238 -6.91 3.58 -9.71
N ALA A 239 -6.21 2.59 -9.15
CA ALA A 239 -4.78 2.64 -8.88
C ALA A 239 -3.97 2.31 -10.15
N LYS A 240 -2.82 2.96 -10.31
CA LYS A 240 -1.91 2.72 -11.43
C LYS A 240 -0.51 2.41 -10.95
N PHE A 241 0.09 1.41 -11.54
CA PHE A 241 1.45 0.96 -11.26
C PHE A 241 2.24 0.94 -12.55
N GLU A 242 3.29 1.73 -12.63
CA GLU A 242 4.18 1.83 -13.76
C GLU A 242 5.62 1.58 -13.32
N LEU A 243 6.33 0.68 -14.01
CA LEU A 243 7.73 0.35 -13.71
C LEU A 243 7.96 -0.12 -12.26
N CYS A 244 6.94 -0.69 -11.62
CA CYS A 244 7.02 -1.17 -10.24
C CYS A 244 7.43 -2.64 -10.17
N SER A 245 7.94 -3.05 -9.01
CA SER A 245 8.23 -4.46 -8.68
C SER A 245 7.28 -4.94 -7.59
N PHE A 246 6.78 -6.17 -7.71
CA PHE A 246 5.95 -6.90 -6.75
C PHE A 246 6.49 -8.32 -6.55
N GLU A 247 7.79 -8.52 -6.81
CA GLU A 247 8.40 -9.85 -6.76
C GLU A 247 8.16 -10.50 -5.40
N ASN A 248 7.73 -11.77 -5.43
CA ASN A 248 7.35 -12.55 -4.23
C ASN A 248 6.21 -11.94 -3.38
N GLY A 249 5.49 -10.95 -3.91
CA GLY A 249 4.38 -10.29 -3.23
C GLY A 249 3.12 -11.15 -3.12
N LYS A 250 2.18 -10.67 -2.30
CA LYS A 250 0.88 -11.32 -2.05
C LYS A 250 -0.25 -10.30 -2.13
N LEU A 251 -1.26 -10.54 -2.97
CA LEU A 251 -2.49 -9.75 -3.06
C LEU A 251 -3.69 -10.66 -2.77
N ASN A 252 -3.64 -11.50 -1.73
CA ASN A 252 -4.72 -12.48 -1.49
C ASN A 252 -5.99 -11.81 -0.98
N SER A 253 -7.16 -12.28 -1.43
CA SER A 253 -8.47 -11.85 -0.91
C SER A 253 -8.74 -10.33 -0.99
N GLY A 254 -8.03 -9.62 -1.86
CA GLY A 254 -8.25 -8.20 -2.17
C GLY A 254 -9.16 -7.99 -3.38
N PHE A 255 -9.42 -6.72 -3.67
CA PHE A 255 -10.21 -6.28 -4.82
C PHE A 255 -9.33 -5.47 -5.76
N LEU A 256 -9.35 -5.80 -7.05
CA LEU A 256 -8.68 -5.04 -8.10
C LEU A 256 -9.74 -4.45 -9.03
N LEU A 257 -10.12 -3.20 -8.78
CA LEU A 257 -11.15 -2.48 -9.53
C LEU A 257 -10.52 -1.32 -10.30
N ARG A 258 -10.67 -1.31 -11.63
CA ARG A 258 -10.13 -0.24 -12.50
C ARG A 258 -8.61 -0.04 -12.30
N VAL A 259 -7.87 -1.13 -12.14
CA VAL A 259 -6.43 -1.08 -11.85
C VAL A 259 -5.61 -1.26 -13.11
N SER A 260 -4.52 -0.50 -13.24
CA SER A 260 -3.57 -0.62 -14.35
C SER A 260 -2.16 -0.96 -13.89
N PHE A 261 -1.56 -1.95 -14.56
CA PHE A 261 -0.16 -2.36 -14.43
C PHE A 261 0.53 -2.20 -15.79
N ILE A 262 1.52 -1.31 -15.89
CA ILE A 262 2.30 -1.06 -17.10
C ILE A 262 3.79 -1.33 -16.82
N VAL A 263 4.38 -2.27 -17.54
CA VAL A 263 5.82 -2.59 -17.46
C VAL A 263 6.27 -2.92 -16.04
N ASN A 264 5.51 -3.77 -15.33
CA ASN A 264 5.83 -4.17 -13.96
C ASN A 264 6.53 -5.52 -13.90
N ASN A 265 7.33 -5.73 -12.86
CA ASN A 265 7.77 -7.06 -12.44
C ASN A 265 6.81 -7.58 -11.37
N MET A 266 6.06 -8.63 -11.67
CA MET A 266 5.15 -9.33 -10.76
C MET A 266 5.47 -10.83 -10.75
N SER A 267 6.74 -11.18 -10.94
CA SER A 267 7.19 -12.57 -10.88
C SER A 267 6.94 -13.17 -9.48
N HIS A 268 6.56 -14.45 -9.46
CA HIS A 268 6.19 -15.17 -8.23
C HIS A 268 5.03 -14.56 -7.41
N LEU A 269 4.31 -13.58 -7.95
CA LEU A 269 3.21 -12.91 -7.26
C LEU A 269 2.06 -13.89 -6.96
N LEU A 270 1.55 -13.84 -5.73
CA LEU A 270 0.42 -14.66 -5.28
C LEU A 270 -0.88 -13.84 -5.29
N MET A 271 -1.85 -14.26 -6.09
CA MET A 271 -3.18 -13.66 -6.23
C MET A 271 -4.25 -14.73 -6.03
N ASN A 272 -4.43 -15.18 -4.78
CA ASN A 272 -5.47 -16.15 -4.44
C ASN A 272 -6.75 -15.44 -3.99
N ASN A 273 -7.90 -15.89 -4.51
CA ASN A 273 -9.22 -15.38 -4.17
C ASN A 273 -9.37 -13.86 -4.37
N VAL A 274 -8.69 -13.32 -5.39
CA VAL A 274 -8.80 -11.91 -5.77
C VAL A 274 -10.09 -11.69 -6.54
N ASN A 275 -10.79 -10.61 -6.21
CA ASN A 275 -11.91 -10.14 -7.02
C ASN A 275 -11.41 -9.19 -8.11
N PHE A 276 -11.48 -9.63 -9.36
CA PHE A 276 -11.12 -8.83 -10.53
C PHE A 276 -12.34 -8.07 -11.04
N GLY A 277 -12.21 -6.75 -11.13
CA GLY A 277 -13.07 -5.89 -11.96
C GLY A 277 -12.40 -5.58 -13.29
N ILE A 278 -12.56 -4.33 -13.74
CA ILE A 278 -11.82 -3.78 -14.89
C ILE A 278 -10.33 -3.75 -14.55
N ILE A 279 -9.49 -4.51 -15.25
CA ILE A 279 -8.04 -4.49 -15.01
C ILE A 279 -7.25 -4.54 -16.31
N SER A 280 -6.15 -3.78 -16.35
CA SER A 280 -5.22 -3.80 -17.47
C SER A 280 -3.80 -4.09 -17.02
N VAL A 281 -3.19 -5.11 -17.61
CA VAL A 281 -1.80 -5.50 -17.44
C VAL A 281 -1.14 -5.46 -18.82
N TYR A 282 -0.18 -4.57 -18.98
CA TYR A 282 0.51 -4.33 -20.23
C TYR A 282 2.02 -4.50 -20.07
N SER A 283 2.65 -5.22 -20.99
CA SER A 283 4.11 -5.40 -21.06
C SER A 283 4.77 -5.77 -19.73
N SER A 284 4.07 -6.53 -18.88
CA SER A 284 4.52 -6.86 -17.53
C SER A 284 4.99 -8.31 -17.44
N ASN A 285 5.88 -8.59 -16.48
CA ASN A 285 6.37 -9.92 -16.16
C ASN A 285 5.54 -10.53 -15.02
N LEU A 286 4.89 -11.66 -15.27
CA LEU A 286 4.14 -12.48 -14.32
C LEU A 286 4.66 -13.93 -14.30
N ASN A 287 5.95 -14.12 -14.61
CA ASN A 287 6.54 -15.45 -14.61
C ASN A 287 6.42 -16.10 -13.24
N TYR A 288 6.05 -17.37 -13.22
CA TYR A 288 5.80 -18.14 -11.99
C TYR A 288 4.72 -17.56 -11.04
N ALA A 289 3.95 -16.56 -11.47
CA ALA A 289 2.86 -16.02 -10.67
C ALA A 289 1.77 -17.09 -10.45
N LYS A 290 1.09 -17.02 -9.31
CA LYS A 290 -0.03 -17.91 -8.97
C LYS A 290 -1.30 -17.10 -8.85
N ILE A 291 -2.23 -17.38 -9.75
CA ILE A 291 -3.54 -16.74 -9.81
C ILE A 291 -4.58 -17.84 -9.70
N ALA A 292 -5.21 -17.93 -8.53
CA ALA A 292 -6.28 -18.89 -8.29
C ALA A 292 -7.50 -18.14 -7.81
N SER A 293 -8.60 -18.19 -8.55
CA SER A 293 -9.86 -17.58 -8.12
C SER A 293 -10.84 -18.67 -7.70
N GLN A 294 -11.49 -18.47 -6.56
CA GLN A 294 -12.75 -19.16 -6.20
C GLN A 294 -13.97 -18.24 -6.42
N SER A 295 -13.74 -17.01 -6.89
CA SER A 295 -14.77 -15.97 -6.92
C SER A 295 -15.58 -15.98 -8.22
N LEU A 296 -16.90 -15.90 -8.04
CA LEU A 296 -17.94 -15.64 -9.03
C LEU A 296 -17.74 -14.23 -9.61
N SER A 297 -16.86 -14.04 -10.60
CA SER A 297 -16.69 -12.71 -11.18
C SER A 297 -17.94 -12.30 -11.97
N TYR A 298 -18.39 -11.07 -11.73
CA TYR A 298 -19.14 -10.30 -12.71
C TYR A 298 -18.41 -10.36 -14.07
N ALA A 299 -19.17 -10.31 -15.17
CA ALA A 299 -18.67 -10.59 -16.53
C ALA A 299 -17.31 -9.93 -16.82
N SER A 300 -16.34 -10.73 -17.25
CA SER A 300 -14.91 -10.42 -17.34
C SER A 300 -14.50 -9.70 -18.63
N ASP A 301 -15.40 -8.96 -19.25
CA ASP A 301 -15.20 -8.32 -20.57
C ASP A 301 -14.06 -7.27 -20.56
N ASP A 302 -13.57 -6.91 -19.36
CA ASP A 302 -12.63 -5.82 -19.14
C ASP A 302 -11.28 -6.25 -18.55
N ILE A 303 -10.90 -7.52 -18.69
CA ILE A 303 -9.55 -8.00 -18.36
C ILE A 303 -8.64 -7.90 -19.59
N ILE A 304 -7.58 -7.11 -19.48
CA ILE A 304 -6.56 -6.95 -20.52
C ILE A 304 -5.22 -7.45 -19.98
N PHE A 305 -4.68 -8.51 -20.57
CA PHE A 305 -3.34 -9.04 -20.32
C PHE A 305 -2.57 -9.03 -21.63
N SER A 306 -2.16 -7.85 -22.10
CA SER A 306 -1.52 -7.69 -23.42
C SER A 306 0.00 -7.58 -23.31
N ASN A 307 0.70 -8.20 -24.25
CA ASN A 307 2.17 -8.18 -24.37
C ASN A 307 2.90 -8.58 -23.09
N SER A 308 2.26 -9.34 -22.20
CA SER A 308 2.78 -9.68 -20.87
C SER A 308 3.30 -11.11 -20.85
N ASP A 309 4.26 -11.38 -19.97
CA ASP A 309 4.89 -12.70 -19.84
C ASP A 309 4.30 -13.45 -18.64
N PHE A 310 3.59 -14.54 -18.90
CA PHE A 310 3.01 -15.44 -17.90
C PHE A 310 3.70 -16.80 -17.97
N SER A 311 4.97 -16.86 -18.38
CA SER A 311 5.68 -18.12 -18.49
C SER A 311 5.76 -18.82 -17.14
N ASN A 312 5.47 -20.11 -17.10
CA ASN A 312 5.41 -20.93 -15.88
C ASN A 312 4.37 -20.47 -14.83
N ALA A 313 3.45 -19.57 -15.17
CA ALA A 313 2.41 -19.12 -14.25
C ALA A 313 1.38 -20.24 -13.98
N GLN A 314 0.82 -20.26 -12.78
CA GLN A 314 -0.27 -21.15 -12.38
C GLN A 314 -1.56 -20.34 -12.30
N ILE A 315 -2.41 -20.44 -13.32
CA ILE A 315 -3.60 -19.61 -13.56
C ILE A 315 -4.84 -20.51 -13.68
N SER A 316 -5.23 -21.16 -12.60
CA SER A 316 -6.32 -22.16 -12.61
C SER A 316 -7.67 -21.55 -12.23
N ASN A 317 -8.74 -22.05 -12.86
CA ASN A 317 -10.14 -21.72 -12.54
C ASN A 317 -10.47 -20.21 -12.60
N ILE A 318 -9.78 -19.43 -13.44
CA ILE A 318 -10.07 -18.01 -13.63
C ILE A 318 -11.13 -17.79 -14.72
N ASN A 319 -11.96 -16.76 -14.56
CA ASN A 319 -12.84 -16.28 -15.62
C ASN A 319 -12.16 -15.19 -16.45
N LEU A 320 -11.87 -15.51 -17.71
CA LEU A 320 -11.25 -14.63 -18.72
C LEU A 320 -12.16 -14.51 -19.96
N THR A 321 -13.48 -14.65 -19.78
CA THR A 321 -14.48 -14.45 -20.84
C THR A 321 -14.30 -13.07 -21.48
N ASN A 322 -14.26 -13.02 -22.81
CA ASN A 322 -14.06 -11.81 -23.63
C ASN A 322 -12.79 -10.99 -23.32
N SER A 323 -11.84 -11.54 -22.56
CA SER A 323 -10.58 -10.87 -22.22
C SER A 323 -9.68 -10.62 -23.45
N THR A 324 -8.72 -9.70 -23.30
CA THR A 324 -7.68 -9.44 -24.32
C THR A 324 -6.33 -10.00 -23.87
N LEU A 325 -5.86 -11.04 -24.54
CA LEU A 325 -4.60 -11.74 -24.26
C LEU A 325 -3.54 -11.54 -25.37
N THR A 326 -3.70 -10.48 -26.18
CA THR A 326 -2.92 -10.23 -27.39
C THR A 326 -1.41 -10.17 -27.10
N GLY A 327 -0.62 -10.89 -27.90
CA GLY A 327 0.84 -10.88 -27.84
C GLY A 327 1.47 -11.50 -26.59
N SER A 328 0.66 -11.94 -25.62
CA SER A 328 1.16 -12.45 -24.34
C SER A 328 1.80 -13.83 -24.46
N ASN A 329 2.73 -14.10 -23.57
CA ASN A 329 3.47 -15.35 -23.52
C ASN A 329 2.93 -16.24 -22.38
N PHE A 330 2.47 -17.44 -22.73
CA PHE A 330 1.90 -18.43 -21.82
C PHE A 330 2.72 -19.73 -21.84
N LYS A 331 4.03 -19.64 -22.12
CA LYS A 331 4.92 -20.81 -22.15
C LYS A 331 4.88 -21.55 -20.81
N GLU A 332 4.67 -22.86 -20.84
CA GLU A 332 4.74 -23.75 -19.67
C GLU A 332 3.79 -23.34 -18.52
N SER A 333 2.77 -22.53 -18.80
CA SER A 333 1.78 -22.13 -17.81
C SER A 333 0.63 -23.15 -17.70
N ASP A 334 -0.11 -23.04 -16.60
CA ASP A 334 -1.28 -23.88 -16.33
C ASP A 334 -2.54 -23.04 -16.26
N PHE A 335 -3.47 -23.28 -17.19
CA PHE A 335 -4.79 -22.65 -17.25
C PHE A 335 -5.94 -23.59 -16.88
N THR A 336 -5.65 -24.71 -16.19
CA THR A 336 -6.65 -25.76 -15.96
C THR A 336 -7.95 -25.23 -15.39
N GLY A 337 -9.07 -25.58 -16.04
CA GLY A 337 -10.42 -25.20 -15.62
C GLY A 337 -10.81 -23.74 -15.89
N SER A 338 -9.95 -22.94 -16.49
CA SER A 338 -10.22 -21.53 -16.76
C SER A 338 -11.22 -21.32 -17.91
N ASN A 339 -11.95 -20.21 -17.90
CA ASN A 339 -12.88 -19.86 -18.97
C ASN A 339 -12.31 -18.76 -19.86
N LEU A 340 -11.96 -19.07 -21.10
CA LEU A 340 -11.43 -18.12 -22.09
C LEU A 340 -12.46 -17.80 -23.19
N SER A 341 -13.75 -18.11 -23.02
CA SER A 341 -14.72 -17.95 -24.10
C SER A 341 -14.77 -16.51 -24.62
N GLY A 342 -14.71 -16.32 -25.94
CA GLY A 342 -14.70 -14.98 -26.54
C GLY A 342 -13.38 -14.21 -26.46
N ALA A 343 -12.37 -14.71 -25.75
CA ALA A 343 -11.10 -14.02 -25.55
C ALA A 343 -10.35 -13.79 -26.87
N ASN A 344 -9.61 -12.69 -26.96
CA ASN A 344 -8.72 -12.39 -28.08
C ASN A 344 -7.30 -12.88 -27.77
N ILE A 345 -6.84 -13.90 -28.49
CA ILE A 345 -5.51 -14.51 -28.34
C ILE A 345 -4.55 -14.16 -29.48
N GLN A 346 -4.82 -13.10 -30.24
CA GLN A 346 -4.00 -12.71 -31.40
C GLN A 346 -2.52 -12.57 -31.02
N GLY A 347 -1.64 -13.30 -31.72
CA GLY A 347 -0.19 -13.24 -31.50
C GLY A 347 0.28 -13.82 -30.16
N ALA A 348 -0.60 -14.39 -29.34
CA ALA A 348 -0.23 -15.02 -28.08
C ALA A 348 0.62 -16.28 -28.32
N ARG A 349 1.45 -16.65 -27.33
CA ARG A 349 2.35 -17.81 -27.41
C ARG A 349 1.93 -18.87 -26.38
N PHE A 350 1.37 -19.98 -26.85
CA PHE A 350 1.07 -21.17 -26.06
C PHE A 350 2.07 -22.26 -26.43
N PHE A 351 3.10 -22.45 -25.61
CA PHE A 351 4.11 -23.50 -25.79
C PHE A 351 4.18 -24.35 -24.53
N ASN A 352 3.89 -25.65 -24.65
CA ASN A 352 3.79 -26.56 -23.49
C ASN A 352 2.78 -26.08 -22.42
N THR A 353 1.75 -25.34 -22.82
CA THR A 353 0.71 -24.82 -21.92
C THR A 353 -0.30 -25.91 -21.59
N ASN A 354 -0.66 -26.04 -20.31
CA ASN A 354 -1.76 -26.90 -19.90
C ASN A 354 -3.09 -26.14 -20.02
N LEU A 355 -3.94 -26.56 -20.96
CA LEU A 355 -5.25 -25.99 -21.25
C LEU A 355 -6.38 -26.98 -20.96
N ASN A 356 -6.14 -27.96 -20.08
CA ASN A 356 -7.12 -28.98 -19.74
C ASN A 356 -8.37 -28.35 -19.10
N ASN A 357 -9.55 -28.86 -19.48
CA ASN A 357 -10.85 -28.40 -19.00
C ASN A 357 -11.12 -26.89 -19.25
N VAL A 358 -10.36 -26.24 -20.12
CA VAL A 358 -10.59 -24.83 -20.48
C VAL A 358 -11.80 -24.69 -21.40
N ASN A 359 -12.53 -23.58 -21.30
CA ASN A 359 -13.53 -23.21 -22.29
C ASN A 359 -12.97 -22.22 -23.33
N PHE A 360 -12.81 -22.66 -24.58
CA PHE A 360 -12.30 -21.87 -25.71
C PHE A 360 -13.40 -21.39 -26.68
N CYS A 361 -14.68 -21.56 -26.35
CA CYS A 361 -15.75 -21.25 -27.30
C CYS A 361 -15.75 -19.77 -27.69
N GLY A 362 -15.75 -19.49 -29.00
CA GLY A 362 -15.79 -18.12 -29.52
C GLY A 362 -14.48 -17.34 -29.37
N VAL A 363 -13.39 -17.98 -28.96
CA VAL A 363 -12.05 -17.36 -28.95
C VAL A 363 -11.69 -16.83 -30.33
N LYS A 364 -11.04 -15.67 -30.36
CA LYS A 364 -10.72 -14.89 -31.55
C LYS A 364 -9.21 -14.75 -31.72
N GLY A 365 -8.79 -14.52 -32.96
CA GLY A 365 -7.39 -14.28 -33.31
C GLY A 365 -6.58 -15.56 -33.51
N THR A 366 -5.40 -15.39 -34.10
CA THR A 366 -4.46 -16.48 -34.37
C THR A 366 -3.27 -16.37 -33.42
N PRO A 367 -3.00 -17.38 -32.58
CA PRO A 367 -1.81 -17.38 -31.75
C PRO A 367 -0.55 -17.45 -32.63
N PHE A 368 0.53 -16.83 -32.16
CA PHE A 368 1.84 -16.92 -32.83
C PHE A 368 2.46 -18.32 -32.66
N ILE A 369 2.26 -18.94 -31.49
CA ILE A 369 2.69 -20.32 -31.19
C ILE A 369 1.54 -21.03 -30.48
N PHE A 370 1.25 -22.26 -30.90
CA PHE A 370 0.27 -23.13 -30.23
C PHE A 370 0.74 -24.60 -30.24
N LYS A 371 1.86 -24.90 -29.58
CA LYS A 371 2.56 -26.19 -29.69
C LYS A 371 2.75 -26.86 -28.34
N GLY A 372 2.63 -28.19 -28.29
CA GLY A 372 2.83 -28.96 -27.06
C GLY A 372 1.75 -28.72 -26.01
N VAL A 373 0.62 -28.14 -26.40
CA VAL A 373 -0.47 -27.84 -25.47
C VAL A 373 -1.27 -29.09 -25.12
N SER A 374 -1.77 -29.17 -23.89
CA SER A 374 -2.73 -30.20 -23.47
C SER A 374 -4.14 -29.62 -23.46
N GLN A 375 -5.11 -30.30 -24.08
CA GLN A 375 -6.51 -29.84 -24.19
C GLN A 375 -7.51 -30.93 -23.79
N TYR A 376 -7.16 -31.77 -22.80
CA TYR A 376 -8.06 -32.81 -22.31
C TYR A 376 -9.29 -32.17 -21.63
N GLY A 377 -10.49 -32.60 -22.00
CA GLY A 377 -11.75 -32.07 -21.44
C GLY A 377 -12.06 -30.61 -21.84
N THR A 378 -11.26 -30.00 -22.71
CA THR A 378 -11.45 -28.63 -23.20
C THR A 378 -12.75 -28.50 -24.00
N LYS A 379 -13.54 -27.47 -23.72
CA LYS A 379 -14.73 -27.11 -24.50
C LYS A 379 -14.32 -26.24 -25.68
N CYS A 380 -14.80 -26.58 -26.88
CA CYS A 380 -14.42 -25.92 -28.15
C CYS A 380 -12.89 -25.86 -28.35
N PRO A 381 -12.18 -27.01 -28.35
CA PRO A 381 -10.72 -27.01 -28.42
C PRO A 381 -10.21 -26.25 -29.65
N TYR A 382 -9.15 -25.48 -29.47
CA TYR A 382 -8.54 -24.73 -30.56
C TYR A 382 -7.87 -25.70 -31.54
N LYS A 383 -8.25 -25.61 -32.81
CA LYS A 383 -7.67 -26.38 -33.92
C LYS A 383 -6.81 -25.42 -34.74
N GLN A 384 -5.55 -25.79 -34.96
CA GLN A 384 -4.63 -25.04 -35.83
C GLN A 384 -5.11 -25.04 -37.28
#